data_AF-A0A958QY68-F1
#
_entry.id   AF-A0A958QY68-F1
#
_cell.length_a   1.000
_cell.length_b   1.000
_cell.length_c   1.000
_cell.angle_alpha   90.00
_cell.angle_beta   90.00
_cell.angle_gamma   90.00
#
_symmetry.space_group_name_H-M   'P 1'
#
loop_
_entity.id
_entity.type
_entity.pdbx_description
1 polymer ?
#
loop_
_entity_poly.entity_id
_entity_poly.type
_entity_poly.pdbx_seq_one_letter_code
_entity_poly.pdbx_strand_id
1 'polypeptide(L)'
;MVTDGEKPLTGISQKNQKRKSFRLFFEIVTAPWRIQELYEGMRSAFACAKEKERVKVNHSEKGSKKEVWNMPLLGGTHPLKSPELYTCQKQQTRLEALSAAIAMGGVMGHFVGDLAQPFHTTVNFDGWLTGNGKIHEYFESSIVDELSPALESIVELRARSPHLQSLFIKKFQFDEKETTAAVRFSLVLASDSWNLLDEVIALDKKYAIVNASSKPMSHIESEHSSGKPKPSESKIPPQRLPASNKKILETFEPLIVERLAIASKALALLWYHAWISGGRPQLADVNSYEIPYALDVPFLWPSYDPEALNHSAKIEK
;
A
#
# COMPACT_ATOMS: atom_id res chain seq x y z
N MET A 1 43.02 43.32 13.96
CA MET A 1 42.85 44.01 15.25
C MET A 1 41.50 44.71 15.16
N VAL A 2 40.36 44.13 15.61
CA VAL A 2 39.89 44.02 17.03
C VAL A 2 39.78 45.43 17.62
N THR A 3 38.66 46.00 18.09
CA THR A 3 37.32 45.60 18.62
C THR A 3 36.23 46.56 18.04
N ASP A 4 34.90 46.36 18.06
CA ASP A 4 33.89 46.12 19.11
C ASP A 4 32.69 45.37 18.45
N GLY A 5 31.88 44.51 19.06
CA GLY A 5 31.53 44.36 20.46
C GLY A 5 30.00 44.35 20.70
N GLU A 6 29.13 44.00 19.73
CA GLU A 6 27.68 43.85 19.97
C GLU A 6 27.29 42.39 20.22
N LYS A 7 26.80 42.13 21.44
CA LYS A 7 26.25 40.84 21.89
C LYS A 7 24.89 40.57 21.24
N PRO A 8 24.64 39.39 20.65
CA PRO A 8 23.29 39.00 20.26
C PRO A 8 22.48 38.61 21.50
N LEU A 9 21.27 39.17 21.59
CA LEU A 9 20.25 38.84 22.57
C LEU A 9 19.90 37.35 22.50
N THR A 10 20.38 36.61 23.49
CA THR A 10 19.89 35.28 23.87
C THR A 10 18.47 35.42 24.40
N GLY A 11 17.47 34.91 23.69
CA GLY A 11 16.11 34.93 24.23
C GLY A 11 14.96 34.74 23.25
N ILE A 12 15.07 33.82 22.28
CA ILE A 12 13.86 33.25 21.66
C ILE A 12 13.86 31.76 21.99
N SER A 13 13.05 31.45 23.01
CA SER A 13 12.69 30.10 23.42
C SER A 13 12.20 29.31 22.20
N GLN A 14 12.96 28.29 21.78
CA GLN A 14 12.48 27.24 20.89
C GLN A 14 11.40 26.42 21.62
N LYS A 15 10.21 26.98 21.79
CA LYS A 15 9.04 26.27 22.31
C LYS A 15 8.40 25.48 21.16
N ASN A 16 8.60 24.17 21.20
CA ASN A 16 7.69 23.13 20.69
C ASN A 16 7.24 23.21 19.22
N GLN A 17 8.18 23.05 18.27
CA GLN A 17 7.85 22.22 17.12
C GLN A 17 8.03 20.76 17.55
N LYS A 18 6.92 20.10 17.93
CA LYS A 18 6.90 18.65 18.11
C LYS A 18 7.40 18.02 16.80
N ARG A 19 8.64 17.54 16.78
CA ARG A 19 9.15 16.68 15.70
C ARG A 19 8.27 15.43 15.71
N LYS A 20 7.30 15.36 14.79
CA LYS A 20 6.57 14.12 14.55
C LYS A 20 7.60 13.12 14.02
N SER A 21 8.04 12.18 14.85
CA SER A 21 8.94 11.13 14.42
C SER A 21 8.16 10.21 13.48
N PHE A 22 8.53 10.19 12.19
CA PHE A 22 8.10 9.16 11.26
C PHE A 22 8.77 7.85 11.69
N ARG A 23 8.06 7.03 12.46
CA ARG A 23 8.57 5.77 12.99
C ARG A 23 8.12 4.65 12.07
N LEU A 24 9.04 4.23 11.21
CA LEU A 24 8.91 3.01 10.41
C LEU A 24 8.98 1.80 11.35
N PHE A 25 7.83 1.27 11.74
CA PHE A 25 7.74 0.03 12.50
C PHE A 25 7.99 -1.16 11.57
N PHE A 26 8.71 -2.18 12.08
CA PHE A 26 9.06 -3.44 11.41
C PHE A 26 7.86 -4.15 10.73
N GLU A 27 6.63 -3.83 11.15
CA GLU A 27 5.36 -4.36 10.61
C GLU A 27 4.93 -3.70 9.29
N ILE A 28 5.06 -2.36 9.19
CA ILE A 28 4.79 -1.57 7.98
C ILE A 28 5.88 -1.82 6.93
N VAL A 29 7.07 -2.27 7.34
CA VAL A 29 8.20 -2.50 6.43
C VAL A 29 7.96 -3.71 5.52
N THR A 30 7.07 -4.65 5.88
CA THR A 30 6.86 -5.83 5.02
C THR A 30 6.17 -5.48 3.71
N ALA A 31 5.22 -4.54 3.69
CA ALA A 31 4.51 -4.16 2.46
C ALA A 31 5.42 -3.54 1.38
N PRO A 32 6.29 -2.54 1.68
CA PRO A 32 7.30 -2.05 0.72
C PRO A 32 8.24 -3.14 0.20
N TRP A 33 8.71 -4.05 1.05
CA TRP A 33 9.55 -5.17 0.61
C TRP A 33 8.74 -6.15 -0.25
N ARG A 34 7.48 -6.38 0.07
CA ARG A 34 6.60 -7.24 -0.72
C ARG A 34 6.29 -6.66 -2.08
N ILE A 35 6.07 -5.35 -2.16
CA ILE A 35 5.95 -4.62 -3.42
C ILE A 35 7.25 -4.78 -4.25
N GLN A 36 8.42 -4.70 -3.63
CA GLN A 36 9.70 -4.92 -4.33
C GLN A 36 9.82 -6.35 -4.88
N GLU A 37 9.48 -7.37 -4.10
CA GLU A 37 9.49 -8.76 -4.56
C GLU A 37 8.54 -8.97 -5.75
N LEU A 38 7.32 -8.43 -5.64
CA LEU A 38 6.32 -8.51 -6.71
C LEU A 38 6.76 -7.75 -7.96
N TYR A 39 7.36 -6.56 -7.79
CA TYR A 39 7.92 -5.77 -8.88
C TYR A 39 9.03 -6.51 -9.62
N GLU A 40 9.99 -7.11 -8.90
CA GLU A 40 11.08 -7.88 -9.50
C GLU A 40 10.59 -9.17 -10.17
N GLY A 41 9.60 -9.83 -9.55
CA GLY A 41 8.94 -10.99 -10.13
C GLY A 41 8.20 -10.64 -11.43
N MET A 42 7.41 -9.55 -11.42
CA MET A 42 6.70 -9.04 -12.58
C MET A 42 7.67 -8.64 -13.71
N ARG A 43 8.77 -7.96 -13.37
CA ARG A 43 9.85 -7.62 -14.31
C ARG A 43 10.44 -8.87 -14.97
N SER A 44 10.75 -9.89 -14.17
CA SER A 44 11.30 -11.17 -14.65
C SER A 44 10.31 -11.95 -15.51
N ALA A 45 9.03 -11.91 -15.18
CA ALA A 45 7.95 -12.50 -15.97
C ALA A 45 7.77 -11.80 -17.33
N PHE A 46 7.82 -10.47 -17.37
CA PHE A 46 7.84 -9.75 -18.64
C PHE A 46 9.08 -10.05 -19.49
N ALA A 47 10.27 -10.17 -18.87
CA ALA A 47 11.48 -10.56 -19.58
C ALA A 47 11.36 -11.96 -20.19
N CYS A 48 10.79 -12.92 -19.44
CA CYS A 48 10.48 -14.26 -19.92
C CYS A 48 9.52 -14.21 -21.11
N ALA A 49 8.41 -13.47 -20.99
CA ALA A 49 7.45 -13.30 -22.09
C ALA A 49 8.13 -12.71 -23.34
N LYS A 50 9.03 -11.74 -23.16
CA LYS A 50 9.78 -11.12 -24.25
C LYS A 50 10.72 -12.09 -24.95
N GLU A 51 11.38 -12.97 -24.20
CA GLU A 51 12.22 -14.02 -24.76
C GLU A 51 11.39 -14.96 -25.64
N LYS A 52 10.22 -15.39 -25.15
CA LYS A 52 9.32 -16.30 -25.86
C LYS A 52 8.66 -15.68 -27.10
N GLU A 53 8.58 -14.34 -27.22
CA GLU A 53 8.18 -13.67 -28.47
C GLU A 53 9.16 -13.89 -29.61
N ARG A 54 10.46 -13.97 -29.29
CA ARG A 54 11.52 -14.07 -30.29
C ARG A 54 11.69 -15.50 -30.80
N VAL A 55 11.19 -16.48 -30.07
CA VAL A 55 11.18 -17.89 -30.48
C VAL A 55 10.04 -18.08 -31.48
N LYS A 56 10.35 -18.25 -32.77
CA LYS A 56 9.36 -18.67 -33.76
C LYS A 56 8.78 -20.02 -33.33
N VAL A 57 7.51 -20.03 -32.94
CA VAL A 57 6.77 -21.25 -32.61
C VAL A 57 6.65 -22.07 -33.89
N ASN A 58 7.46 -23.11 -34.04
CA ASN A 58 7.15 -24.18 -34.99
C ASN A 58 5.85 -24.82 -34.50
N HIS A 59 4.78 -24.68 -35.28
CA HIS A 59 3.47 -25.28 -35.00
C HIS A 59 3.59 -26.82 -35.02
N SER A 60 4.00 -27.42 -33.91
CA SER A 60 3.89 -28.86 -33.69
C SER A 60 3.79 -29.24 -32.20
N GLU A 61 3.15 -28.44 -31.36
CA GLU A 61 2.81 -28.89 -30.00
C GLU A 61 1.30 -29.08 -29.91
N LYS A 62 0.89 -30.32 -30.20
CA LYS A 62 -0.40 -30.87 -29.80
C LYS A 62 -0.51 -30.76 -28.28
N GLY A 63 -1.63 -30.19 -27.84
CA GLY A 63 -1.97 -29.88 -26.44
C GLY A 63 -1.28 -30.75 -25.40
N SER A 64 -0.32 -30.14 -24.70
CA SER A 64 0.06 -30.61 -23.39
C SER A 64 -1.14 -30.43 -22.46
N LYS A 65 -1.38 -31.41 -21.61
CA LYS A 65 -2.41 -31.35 -20.56
C LYS A 65 -2.28 -30.02 -19.81
N LYS A 66 -3.41 -29.42 -19.42
CA LYS A 66 -3.47 -28.33 -18.44
C LYS A 66 -2.87 -28.83 -17.12
N GLU A 67 -1.56 -28.85 -17.00
CA GLU A 67 -0.91 -28.97 -15.72
C GLU A 67 -1.24 -27.69 -14.96
N VAL A 68 -1.94 -27.85 -13.85
CA VAL A 68 -2.20 -26.78 -12.89
C VAL A 68 -0.83 -26.37 -12.35
N TRP A 69 -0.24 -25.34 -12.96
CA TRP A 69 1.01 -24.77 -12.49
C TRP A 69 0.74 -24.09 -11.15
N ASN A 70 1.23 -24.70 -10.08
CA ASN A 70 1.40 -24.01 -8.80
C ASN A 70 2.49 -22.96 -9.02
N MET A 71 2.09 -21.69 -9.10
CA MET A 71 3.03 -20.58 -8.94
C MET A 71 3.83 -20.88 -7.67
N PRO A 72 5.18 -20.86 -7.67
CA PRO A 72 5.95 -20.98 -6.44
C PRO A 72 5.49 -19.83 -5.56
N LEU A 73 4.55 -20.14 -4.66
CA LEU A 73 3.96 -19.14 -3.83
C LEU A 73 5.09 -18.58 -2.99
N LEU A 74 5.12 -17.25 -2.92
CA LEU A 74 6.00 -16.43 -2.11
C LEU A 74 5.79 -16.69 -0.60
N GLY A 75 5.92 -17.95 -0.18
CA GLY A 75 5.60 -18.51 1.12
C GLY A 75 6.83 -19.10 1.77
N GLY A 76 7.90 -18.31 1.86
CA GLY A 76 8.95 -18.54 2.83
C GLY A 76 8.74 -17.58 4.00
N THR A 77 8.35 -18.07 5.17
CA THR A 77 8.27 -17.30 6.43
C THR A 77 9.66 -16.92 6.98
N HIS A 78 10.69 -16.87 6.14
CA HIS A 78 12.06 -16.69 6.56
C HIS A 78 12.57 -15.29 6.16
N PRO A 79 12.77 -14.36 7.11
CA PRO A 79 13.14 -12.97 6.84
C PRO A 79 14.54 -12.75 6.25
N LEU A 80 15.27 -13.82 5.90
CA LEU A 80 16.69 -13.79 5.50
C LEU A 80 17.04 -14.71 4.32
N LYS A 81 16.07 -15.38 3.69
CA LYS A 81 16.26 -16.04 2.40
C LYS A 81 15.34 -15.36 1.42
N SER A 82 15.90 -14.64 0.45
CA SER A 82 15.14 -14.11 -0.68
C SER A 82 14.27 -15.25 -1.21
N PRO A 83 12.92 -15.16 -1.18
CA PRO A 83 12.11 -16.13 -1.89
C PRO A 83 12.65 -16.19 -3.32
N GLU A 84 12.79 -17.39 -3.87
CA GLU A 84 13.22 -17.53 -5.26
C GLU A 84 12.21 -16.74 -6.11
N LEU A 85 12.65 -15.54 -6.51
CA LEU A 85 11.92 -14.64 -7.38
C LEU A 85 11.52 -15.42 -8.62
N TYR A 86 10.36 -15.08 -9.19
CA TYR A 86 9.84 -15.70 -10.42
C TYR A 86 10.99 -16.09 -11.37
N THR A 87 11.10 -17.38 -11.69
CA THR A 87 12.17 -17.91 -12.55
C THR A 87 11.57 -18.44 -13.84
N CYS A 88 11.99 -17.88 -14.97
CA CYS A 88 11.53 -18.29 -16.30
C CYS A 88 11.92 -19.75 -16.58
N GLN A 89 10.93 -20.62 -16.79
CA GLN A 89 11.19 -22.03 -17.08
C GLN A 89 11.36 -22.25 -18.59
N LYS A 90 12.16 -23.26 -18.98
CA LYS A 90 12.38 -23.59 -20.39
C LYS A 90 11.08 -23.94 -21.12
N GLN A 91 10.23 -24.73 -20.49
CA GLN A 91 8.95 -25.20 -21.04
C GLN A 91 7.82 -24.18 -20.93
N GLN A 92 8.01 -23.08 -20.19
CA GLN A 92 6.97 -22.08 -19.99
C GLN A 92 6.66 -21.36 -21.30
N THR A 93 5.37 -21.23 -21.57
CA THR A 93 4.82 -20.49 -22.71
C THR A 93 4.86 -18.99 -22.45
N ARG A 94 4.73 -18.21 -23.53
CA ARG A 94 4.61 -16.76 -23.43
C ARG A 94 3.36 -16.34 -22.64
N LEU A 95 2.23 -17.02 -22.85
CA LEU A 95 0.97 -16.69 -22.19
C LEU A 95 1.07 -16.91 -20.68
N GLU A 96 1.67 -18.02 -20.24
CA GLU A 96 1.90 -18.28 -18.81
C GLU A 96 2.78 -17.20 -18.17
N ALA A 97 3.83 -16.76 -18.87
CA ALA A 97 4.69 -15.69 -18.37
C ALA A 97 3.95 -14.34 -18.26
N LEU A 98 3.13 -13.98 -19.25
CA LEU A 98 2.30 -12.77 -19.19
C LEU A 98 1.25 -12.85 -18.08
N SER A 99 0.59 -13.99 -17.93
CA SER A 99 -0.39 -14.22 -16.87
C SER A 99 0.23 -14.14 -15.48
N ALA A 100 1.44 -14.66 -15.29
CA ALA A 100 2.17 -14.51 -14.04
C ALA A 100 2.51 -13.04 -13.73
N ALA A 101 2.93 -12.27 -14.74
CA ALA A 101 3.19 -10.85 -14.59
C ALA A 101 1.93 -10.08 -14.14
N ILE A 102 0.78 -10.39 -14.74
CA ILE A 102 -0.50 -9.75 -14.39
C ILE A 102 -0.96 -10.17 -12.99
N ALA A 103 -0.85 -11.45 -12.64
CA ALA A 103 -1.18 -11.93 -11.29
C ALA A 103 -0.34 -11.22 -10.22
N MET A 104 0.97 -11.11 -10.42
CA MET A 104 1.87 -10.36 -9.53
C MET A 104 1.50 -8.86 -9.48
N GLY A 105 1.17 -8.27 -10.63
CA GLY A 105 0.66 -6.90 -10.71
C GLY A 105 -0.60 -6.68 -9.88
N GLY A 106 -1.55 -7.62 -9.94
CA GLY A 106 -2.80 -7.60 -9.16
C GLY A 106 -2.55 -7.68 -7.66
N VAL A 107 -1.69 -8.61 -7.21
CA VAL A 107 -1.29 -8.70 -5.79
C VAL A 107 -0.55 -7.45 -5.34
N MET A 108 0.30 -6.88 -6.19
CA MET A 108 0.98 -5.61 -5.89
C MET A 108 -0.03 -4.46 -5.73
N GLY A 109 -1.15 -4.51 -6.46
CA GLY A 109 -2.26 -3.56 -6.30
C GLY A 109 -2.84 -3.55 -4.91
N HIS A 110 -2.97 -4.71 -4.25
CA HIS A 110 -3.42 -4.80 -2.86
C HIS A 110 -2.47 -4.05 -1.92
N PHE A 111 -1.16 -4.36 -1.95
CA PHE A 111 -0.19 -3.70 -1.06
C PHE A 111 -0.06 -2.19 -1.33
N VAL A 112 -0.08 -1.77 -2.60
CA VAL A 112 -0.06 -0.35 -2.96
C VAL A 112 -1.33 0.37 -2.47
N GLY A 113 -2.50 -0.29 -2.57
CA GLY A 113 -3.77 0.20 -2.05
C GLY A 113 -3.73 0.40 -0.53
N ASP A 114 -3.27 -0.60 0.21
CA ASP A 114 -3.13 -0.52 1.67
C ASP A 114 -2.16 0.60 2.06
N LEU A 115 -1.00 0.74 1.40
CA LEU A 115 -0.08 1.84 1.68
C LEU A 115 -0.64 3.22 1.33
N ALA A 116 -1.67 3.30 0.48
CA ALA A 116 -2.36 4.55 0.19
C ALA A 116 -3.42 4.91 1.25
N GLN A 117 -3.72 4.00 2.18
CA GLN A 117 -4.70 4.20 3.24
C GLN A 117 -3.98 4.66 4.54
N PRO A 118 -4.33 5.80 5.15
CA PRO A 118 -3.57 6.38 6.26
C PRO A 118 -3.40 5.49 7.51
N PHE A 119 -4.43 4.74 7.90
CA PHE A 119 -4.43 3.84 9.06
C PHE A 119 -3.64 2.53 8.86
N HIS A 120 -3.43 2.07 7.62
CA HIS A 120 -2.53 0.95 7.32
C HIS A 120 -1.04 1.30 7.50
N THR A 121 -0.72 2.59 7.67
CA THR A 121 0.67 3.09 7.85
C THR A 121 1.04 3.38 9.32
N THR A 122 0.25 2.90 10.27
CA THR A 122 0.44 3.17 11.70
C THR A 122 -0.03 2.01 12.56
N VAL A 123 0.53 1.90 13.76
CA VAL A 123 0.08 0.96 14.80
C VAL A 123 -1.31 1.32 15.33
N ASN A 124 -1.77 2.55 15.13
CA ASN A 124 -3.15 2.97 15.41
C ASN A 124 -4.14 2.39 14.38
N PHE A 125 -4.01 1.12 14.01
CA PHE A 125 -4.61 0.45 12.86
C PHE A 125 -6.13 0.69 12.75
N ASP A 126 -6.84 0.86 13.87
CA ASP A 126 -8.29 1.11 13.85
C ASP A 126 -8.72 2.32 14.70
N GLY A 127 -7.82 3.28 14.91
CA GLY A 127 -8.13 4.54 15.60
C GLY A 127 -8.27 4.45 17.12
N TRP A 128 -8.07 3.27 17.72
CA TRP A 128 -8.28 3.04 19.15
C TRP A 128 -7.35 3.84 20.08
N LEU A 129 -6.13 4.17 19.63
CA LEU A 129 -5.20 5.02 20.40
C LEU A 129 -5.63 6.50 20.40
N THR A 130 -6.47 6.91 19.45
CA THR A 130 -6.87 8.31 19.29
C THR A 130 -8.34 8.57 19.68
N GLY A 131 -9.06 7.54 20.13
CA GLY A 131 -10.49 7.60 20.45
C GLY A 131 -11.39 7.54 19.20
N ASN A 132 -10.84 7.07 18.08
CA ASN A 132 -11.52 6.91 16.81
C ASN A 132 -11.75 5.42 16.48
N GLY A 133 -11.93 4.55 17.49
CA GLY A 133 -12.13 3.11 17.28
C GLY A 133 -13.10 2.80 16.13
N LYS A 134 -12.84 1.78 15.31
CA LYS A 134 -13.63 1.44 14.11
C LYS A 134 -13.55 2.42 12.92
N ILE A 135 -12.64 3.41 12.95
CA ILE A 135 -12.51 4.37 11.84
C ILE A 135 -11.92 3.73 10.58
N HIS A 136 -11.14 2.65 10.70
CA HIS A 136 -10.50 2.02 9.55
C HIS A 136 -11.55 1.45 8.60
N GLU A 137 -12.41 0.57 9.12
CA GLU A 137 -13.54 -0.04 8.42
C GLU A 137 -14.54 1.03 7.93
N TYR A 138 -14.77 2.07 8.74
CA TYR A 138 -15.65 3.16 8.35
C TYR A 138 -15.11 3.98 7.17
N PHE A 139 -13.81 4.28 7.15
CA PHE A 139 -13.16 5.09 6.11
C PHE A 139 -13.03 4.33 4.80
N GLU A 140 -12.55 3.09 4.83
CA GLU A 140 -12.19 2.36 3.60
C GLU A 140 -13.29 1.45 3.06
N SER A 141 -14.31 1.13 3.86
CA SER A 141 -15.44 0.30 3.44
C SER A 141 -16.73 1.10 3.48
N SER A 142 -17.20 1.48 4.68
CA SER A 142 -18.55 2.05 4.82
C SER A 142 -18.77 3.33 4.01
N ILE A 143 -17.81 4.27 4.03
CA ILE A 143 -17.91 5.50 3.23
C ILE A 143 -17.75 5.20 1.74
N VAL A 144 -16.79 4.37 1.36
CA VAL A 144 -16.52 4.03 -0.05
C VAL A 144 -17.73 3.39 -0.71
N ASP A 145 -18.42 2.48 -0.02
CA ASP A 145 -19.63 1.78 -0.50
C ASP A 145 -20.80 2.75 -0.77
N GLU A 146 -20.80 3.92 -0.12
CA GLU A 146 -21.84 4.96 -0.26
C GLU A 146 -21.45 6.07 -1.25
N LEU A 147 -20.24 6.04 -1.82
CA LEU A 147 -19.81 6.98 -2.83
C LEU A 147 -20.52 6.75 -4.17
N SER A 148 -20.34 7.71 -5.09
CA SER A 148 -20.96 7.66 -6.42
C SER A 148 -20.70 6.33 -7.15
N PRO A 149 -21.69 5.75 -7.85
CA PRO A 149 -21.46 4.63 -8.77
C PRO A 149 -20.43 4.95 -9.88
N ALA A 150 -20.14 6.24 -10.12
CA ALA A 150 -19.11 6.69 -11.05
C ALA A 150 -17.71 6.84 -10.41
N LEU A 151 -17.49 6.33 -9.19
CA LEU A 151 -16.26 6.50 -8.41
C LEU A 151 -15.02 6.14 -9.23
N GLU A 152 -15.02 5.02 -9.95
CA GLU A 152 -13.89 4.60 -10.80
C GLU A 152 -13.52 5.67 -11.84
N SER A 153 -14.51 6.21 -12.55
CA SER A 153 -14.29 7.27 -13.53
C SER A 153 -13.82 8.57 -12.88
N ILE A 154 -14.35 8.91 -11.71
CA ILE A 154 -13.93 10.10 -10.94
C ILE A 154 -12.46 9.96 -10.52
N VAL A 155 -12.07 8.79 -10.01
CA VAL A 155 -10.69 8.49 -9.63
C VAL A 155 -9.75 8.54 -10.83
N GLU A 156 -10.14 7.97 -11.98
CA GLU A 156 -9.35 8.02 -13.21
C GLU A 156 -9.13 9.47 -13.68
N LEU A 157 -10.20 10.28 -13.72
CA LEU A 157 -10.12 11.69 -14.10
C LEU A 157 -9.22 12.47 -13.13
N ARG A 158 -9.34 12.20 -11.82
CA ARG A 158 -8.47 12.82 -10.82
C ARG A 158 -7.02 12.40 -11.01
N ALA A 159 -6.74 11.12 -11.24
CA ALA A 159 -5.40 10.57 -11.48
C ALA A 159 -4.70 11.22 -12.69
N ARG A 160 -5.49 11.58 -13.72
CA ARG A 160 -5.04 12.25 -14.94
C ARG A 160 -5.06 13.77 -14.86
N SER A 161 -5.63 14.37 -13.82
CA SER A 161 -5.72 15.83 -13.72
C SER A 161 -4.32 16.49 -13.65
N PRO A 162 -4.06 17.58 -14.39
CA PRO A 162 -2.74 18.22 -14.43
C PRO A 162 -2.17 18.58 -13.05
N HIS A 163 -3.06 19.00 -12.13
CA HIS A 163 -2.70 19.32 -10.77
C HIS A 163 -2.15 18.10 -10.01
N LEU A 164 -2.86 16.96 -10.03
CA LEU A 164 -2.35 15.74 -9.39
C LEU A 164 -1.06 15.28 -10.05
N GLN A 165 -0.98 15.35 -11.39
CA GLN A 165 0.22 14.92 -12.09
C GLN A 165 1.47 15.70 -11.66
N SER A 166 1.35 17.02 -11.56
CA SER A 166 2.45 17.89 -11.12
C SER A 166 2.88 17.58 -9.67
N LEU A 167 1.92 17.44 -8.75
CA LEU A 167 2.20 17.07 -7.37
C LEU A 167 2.85 15.69 -7.28
N PHE A 168 2.34 14.74 -8.05
CA PHE A 168 2.80 13.36 -8.04
C PHE A 168 4.25 13.27 -8.49
N ILE A 169 4.62 13.86 -9.62
CA ILE A 169 6.01 13.84 -10.13
C ILE A 169 6.99 14.48 -9.13
N LYS A 170 6.57 15.54 -8.45
CA LYS A 170 7.42 16.21 -7.45
C LYS A 170 7.67 15.34 -6.23
N LYS A 171 6.66 14.60 -5.77
CA LYS A 171 6.70 13.79 -4.55
C LYS A 171 7.24 12.38 -4.77
N PHE A 172 6.77 11.71 -5.82
CA PHE A 172 6.99 10.28 -6.06
C PHE A 172 7.96 10.08 -7.21
N GLN A 173 9.25 10.09 -6.86
CA GLN A 173 10.34 9.82 -7.79
C GLN A 173 10.65 8.33 -7.80
N PHE A 174 10.87 7.77 -8.98
CA PHE A 174 11.23 6.37 -9.17
C PHE A 174 12.55 6.28 -9.93
N ASP A 175 13.61 5.82 -9.26
CA ASP A 175 14.91 5.58 -9.89
C ASP A 175 15.08 4.10 -10.21
N GLU A 176 14.76 3.73 -11.43
CA GLU A 176 14.84 2.35 -11.95
C GLU A 176 16.24 1.73 -11.89
N LYS A 177 17.30 2.51 -11.66
CA LYS A 177 18.67 1.98 -11.51
C LYS A 177 18.93 1.45 -10.11
N GLU A 178 18.11 1.83 -9.14
CA GLU A 178 18.26 1.38 -7.76
C GLU A 178 17.62 0.00 -7.56
N THR A 179 18.37 -0.93 -6.97
CA THR A 179 17.86 -2.28 -6.63
C THR A 179 16.71 -2.28 -5.63
N THR A 180 16.48 -1.16 -4.95
CA THR A 180 15.42 -0.96 -3.95
C THR A 180 14.43 0.13 -4.36
N ALA A 181 14.35 0.44 -5.67
CA ALA A 181 13.51 1.50 -6.20
C ALA A 181 12.05 1.38 -5.75
N ALA A 182 11.46 0.18 -5.84
CA ALA A 182 10.08 -0.05 -5.48
C ALA A 182 9.86 0.01 -3.95
N VAL A 183 10.84 -0.42 -3.13
CA VAL A 183 10.79 -0.21 -1.67
C VAL A 183 10.76 1.28 -1.35
N ARG A 184 11.74 2.05 -1.86
CA ARG A 184 11.86 3.49 -1.58
C ARG A 184 10.63 4.24 -2.02
N PHE A 185 10.14 3.96 -3.22
CA PHE A 185 8.92 4.52 -3.76
C PHE A 185 7.70 4.23 -2.87
N SER A 186 7.56 2.99 -2.41
CA SER A 186 6.46 2.58 -1.53
C SER A 186 6.56 3.19 -0.14
N LEU A 187 7.77 3.42 0.38
CA LEU A 187 7.97 4.15 1.64
C LEU A 187 7.54 5.61 1.53
N VAL A 188 7.78 6.25 0.39
CA VAL A 188 7.29 7.61 0.13
C VAL A 188 5.76 7.63 0.07
N LEU A 189 5.14 6.63 -0.56
CA LEU A 189 3.67 6.46 -0.56
C LEU A 189 3.11 6.31 0.85
N ALA A 190 3.70 5.42 1.65
CA ALA A 190 3.31 5.22 3.05
C ALA A 190 3.46 6.52 3.86
N SER A 191 4.56 7.26 3.66
CA SER A 191 4.79 8.53 4.35
C SER A 191 3.77 9.60 3.96
N ASP A 192 3.41 9.67 2.68
CA ASP A 192 2.38 10.60 2.19
C ASP A 192 1.01 10.28 2.78
N SER A 193 0.61 9.01 2.84
CA SER A 193 -0.62 8.56 3.51
C SER A 193 -0.60 8.86 5.01
N TRP A 194 0.51 8.58 5.68
CA TRP A 194 0.68 8.82 7.11
C TRP A 194 0.50 10.30 7.47
N ASN A 195 0.96 11.21 6.61
CA ASN A 195 0.79 12.66 6.83
C ASN A 195 -0.68 13.12 6.88
N LEU A 196 -1.62 12.30 6.38
CA LEU A 196 -3.05 12.57 6.39
C LEU A 196 -3.76 12.00 7.62
N LEU A 197 -3.08 11.21 8.45
CA LEU A 197 -3.68 10.53 9.61
C LEU A 197 -4.39 11.52 10.56
N ASP A 198 -3.72 12.62 10.92
CA ASP A 198 -4.29 13.64 11.81
C ASP A 198 -5.52 14.33 11.20
N GLU A 199 -5.52 14.52 9.87
CA GLU A 199 -6.64 15.10 9.15
C GLU A 199 -7.85 14.17 9.21
N VAL A 200 -7.68 12.88 8.88
CA VAL A 200 -8.76 11.89 8.95
C VAL A 200 -9.33 11.79 10.36
N ILE A 201 -8.46 11.75 11.38
CA ILE A 201 -8.86 11.73 12.79
C ILE A 201 -9.67 12.97 13.16
N ALA A 202 -9.24 14.15 12.72
CA ALA A 202 -9.92 15.41 13.00
C ALA A 202 -11.28 15.49 12.30
N LEU A 203 -11.37 15.04 11.04
CA LEU A 203 -12.63 14.97 10.30
C LEU A 203 -13.63 14.02 10.97
N ASP A 204 -13.19 12.83 11.38
CA ASP A 204 -14.02 11.84 12.08
C ASP A 204 -14.58 12.42 13.39
N LYS A 205 -13.71 13.01 14.23
CA LYS A 205 -14.12 13.65 15.50
C LYS A 205 -15.08 14.80 15.31
N LYS A 206 -14.90 15.59 14.24
CA LYS A 206 -15.66 16.82 14.02
C LYS A 206 -17.02 16.57 13.38
N TYR A 207 -17.10 15.60 12.46
CA TYR A 207 -18.27 15.46 11.59
C TYR A 207 -18.97 14.10 11.71
N ALA A 208 -18.24 13.02 11.99
CA ALA A 208 -18.83 11.68 12.01
C ALA A 208 -19.26 11.23 13.40
N ILE A 209 -18.45 11.49 14.44
CA ILE A 209 -18.74 11.03 15.80
C ILE A 209 -19.85 11.87 16.43
N VAL A 210 -20.94 11.20 16.82
CA VAL A 210 -22.07 11.78 17.56
C VAL A 210 -21.88 11.58 19.06
N ASN A 211 -21.53 10.36 19.47
CA ASN A 211 -21.22 10.03 20.85
C ASN A 211 -19.79 9.50 20.93
N ALA A 212 -19.00 10.12 21.81
CA ALA A 212 -17.60 9.75 21.99
C ALA A 212 -17.44 8.29 22.41
N SER A 213 -16.33 7.69 21.99
CA SER A 213 -15.96 6.33 22.41
C SER A 213 -15.66 6.29 23.91
N SER A 214 -15.52 5.06 24.42
CA SER A 214 -14.74 4.85 25.65
C SER A 214 -13.34 5.49 25.53
N LYS A 215 -12.71 5.83 26.67
CA LYS A 215 -11.40 6.53 26.69
C LYS A 215 -10.39 5.88 25.72
N PRO A 216 -9.57 6.68 25.00
CA PRO A 216 -8.53 6.16 24.12
C PRO A 216 -7.66 5.13 24.84
N MET A 217 -7.16 4.15 24.09
CA MET A 217 -6.24 3.16 24.66
C MET A 217 -4.93 3.84 25.06
N SER A 218 -4.37 3.41 26.19
CA SER A 218 -3.05 3.84 26.62
C SER A 218 -1.94 3.07 25.91
N HIS A 219 -2.19 1.82 25.51
CA HIS A 219 -1.24 0.91 24.85
C HIS A 219 -2.00 -0.07 23.94
N ILE A 220 -1.31 -0.68 22.97
CA ILE A 220 -1.83 -1.77 22.14
C ILE A 220 -1.51 -3.11 22.82
N GLU A 221 -2.50 -3.98 22.97
CA GLU A 221 -2.29 -5.38 23.38
C GLU A 221 -2.39 -6.30 22.15
N SER A 222 -1.38 -7.17 21.97
CA SER A 222 -1.39 -8.19 20.94
C SER A 222 -1.97 -9.47 21.52
N GLU A 223 -3.25 -9.77 21.28
CA GLU A 223 -3.77 -11.11 21.54
C GLU A 223 -4.02 -11.91 20.25
N HIS A 224 -3.34 -13.06 20.20
CA HIS A 224 -3.56 -14.26 19.39
C HIS A 224 -3.37 -14.22 17.87
N SER A 225 -2.46 -15.11 17.42
CA SER A 225 -2.34 -15.91 16.16
C SER A 225 -2.65 -15.33 14.79
N SER A 226 -3.20 -14.12 14.72
CA SER A 226 -3.64 -13.39 13.54
C SER A 226 -2.99 -12.02 13.41
N GLY A 227 -2.18 -11.60 14.40
CA GLY A 227 -1.33 -10.42 14.33
C GLY A 227 -2.03 -9.06 14.45
N LYS A 228 -3.36 -8.99 14.32
CA LYS A 228 -4.08 -7.70 14.33
C LYS A 228 -4.13 -7.10 15.75
N PRO A 229 -3.77 -5.80 15.92
CA PRO A 229 -4.05 -5.05 17.14
C PRO A 229 -5.53 -5.12 17.50
N LYS A 230 -5.87 -5.60 18.70
CA LYS A 230 -7.23 -5.54 19.23
C LYS A 230 -7.26 -4.79 20.55
N PRO A 231 -8.37 -4.11 20.88
CA PRO A 231 -8.53 -3.53 22.20
C PRO A 231 -8.53 -4.63 23.27
N SER A 232 -7.81 -4.38 24.36
CA SER A 232 -7.61 -5.31 25.49
C SER A 232 -8.85 -5.59 26.33
N GLU A 233 -9.86 -4.73 26.21
CA GLU A 233 -11.14 -4.84 26.89
C GLU A 233 -12.27 -4.57 25.89
N SER A 234 -13.52 -4.86 26.25
CA SER A 234 -14.71 -4.50 25.47
C SER A 234 -14.86 -2.97 25.39
N LYS A 235 -14.05 -2.32 24.55
CA LYS A 235 -14.11 -0.90 24.28
C LYS A 235 -15.36 -0.63 23.47
N ILE A 236 -16.16 0.31 23.96
CA ILE A 236 -17.33 0.79 23.22
C ILE A 236 -16.81 1.72 22.12
N PRO A 237 -16.99 1.38 20.83
CA PRO A 237 -16.63 2.25 19.72
C PRO A 237 -17.47 3.54 19.77
N PRO A 238 -16.97 4.66 19.19
CA PRO A 238 -17.77 5.86 19.08
C PRO A 238 -19.00 5.60 18.20
N GLN A 239 -20.12 6.20 18.55
CA GLN A 239 -21.28 6.18 17.67
C GLN A 239 -21.08 7.19 16.56
N ARG A 240 -21.08 6.73 15.31
CA ARG A 240 -20.94 7.57 14.12
C ARG A 240 -22.27 7.82 13.43
N LEU A 241 -22.34 8.91 12.68
CA LEU A 241 -23.36 9.10 11.66
C LEU A 241 -23.25 7.98 10.60
N PRO A 242 -24.36 7.57 9.97
CA PRO A 242 -24.34 6.67 8.83
C PRO A 242 -23.42 7.22 7.74
N ALA A 243 -22.69 6.34 7.05
CA ALA A 243 -21.81 6.73 5.95
C ALA A 243 -22.57 7.42 4.80
N SER A 244 -23.82 7.01 4.54
CA SER A 244 -24.75 7.63 3.58
C SER A 244 -25.14 9.08 3.91
N ASN A 245 -24.77 9.60 5.07
CA ASN A 245 -25.04 10.99 5.42
C ASN A 245 -24.29 11.93 4.46
N LYS A 246 -25.03 12.81 3.78
CA LYS A 246 -24.49 13.76 2.80
C LYS A 246 -23.29 14.56 3.31
N LYS A 247 -23.30 14.98 4.58
CA LYS A 247 -22.20 15.77 5.14
C LYS A 247 -20.92 14.94 5.28
N ILE A 248 -21.06 13.64 5.57
CA ILE A 248 -19.93 12.70 5.63
C ILE A 248 -19.34 12.50 4.25
N LEU A 249 -20.17 12.19 3.26
CA LEU A 249 -19.75 12.02 1.87
C LEU A 249 -19.01 13.27 1.37
N GLU A 250 -19.61 14.45 1.48
CA GLU A 250 -18.98 15.73 1.08
C GLU A 250 -17.64 16.02 1.77
N THR A 251 -17.44 15.49 2.97
CA THR A 251 -16.24 15.75 3.77
C THR A 251 -15.12 14.76 3.46
N PHE A 252 -15.44 13.47 3.33
CA PHE A 252 -14.45 12.41 3.16
C PHE A 252 -14.17 12.07 1.69
N GLU A 253 -15.14 12.25 0.78
CA GLU A 253 -14.99 11.93 -0.64
C GLU A 253 -13.77 12.57 -1.28
N PRO A 254 -13.47 13.89 -1.11
CA PRO A 254 -12.30 14.49 -1.74
C PRO A 254 -10.99 13.81 -1.31
N LEU A 255 -10.88 13.43 -0.04
CA LEU A 255 -9.69 12.77 0.50
C LEU A 255 -9.58 11.32 -0.01
N ILE A 256 -10.69 10.57 -0.01
CA ILE A 256 -10.72 9.19 -0.50
C ILE A 256 -10.38 9.15 -1.99
N VAL A 257 -11.02 10.00 -2.80
CA VAL A 257 -10.75 10.10 -4.25
C VAL A 257 -9.29 10.47 -4.51
N GLU A 258 -8.71 11.39 -3.73
CA GLU A 258 -7.30 11.74 -3.82
C GLU A 258 -6.39 10.54 -3.54
N ARG A 259 -6.66 9.78 -2.47
CA ARG A 259 -5.87 8.60 -2.10
C ARG A 259 -5.96 7.50 -3.15
N LEU A 260 -7.17 7.18 -3.61
CA LEU A 260 -7.37 6.20 -4.68
C LEU A 260 -6.64 6.62 -5.95
N ALA A 261 -6.73 7.90 -6.34
CA ALA A 261 -6.05 8.41 -7.54
C ALA A 261 -4.51 8.33 -7.43
N ILE A 262 -3.96 8.65 -6.25
CA ILE A 262 -2.52 8.51 -5.98
C ILE A 262 -2.11 7.03 -6.02
N ALA A 263 -2.89 6.13 -5.41
CA ALA A 263 -2.61 4.69 -5.41
C ALA A 263 -2.65 4.10 -6.83
N SER A 264 -3.68 4.44 -7.62
CA SER A 264 -3.80 4.01 -9.01
C SER A 264 -2.62 4.49 -9.86
N LYS A 265 -2.17 5.73 -9.67
CA LYS A 265 -1.03 6.28 -10.39
C LYS A 265 0.30 5.65 -9.95
N ALA A 266 0.46 5.39 -8.65
CA ALA A 266 1.62 4.69 -8.10
C ALA A 266 1.72 3.27 -8.64
N LEU A 267 0.61 2.52 -8.65
CA LEU A 267 0.54 1.18 -9.20
C LEU A 267 0.85 1.17 -10.70
N ALA A 268 0.24 2.09 -11.46
CA ALA A 268 0.47 2.22 -12.90
C ALA A 268 1.94 2.51 -13.22
N LEU A 269 2.61 3.34 -12.42
CA LEU A 269 4.04 3.63 -12.57
C LEU A 269 4.88 2.38 -12.31
N LEU A 270 4.62 1.65 -11.23
CA LEU A 270 5.33 0.40 -10.92
C LEU A 270 5.17 -0.63 -12.05
N TRP A 271 3.95 -0.82 -12.55
CA TRP A 271 3.67 -1.72 -13.68
C TRP A 271 4.40 -1.29 -14.95
N TYR A 272 4.38 0.01 -15.24
CA TYR A 272 5.01 0.56 -16.43
C TYR A 272 6.54 0.38 -16.41
N HIS A 273 7.18 0.67 -15.28
CA HIS A 273 8.62 0.47 -15.15
C HIS A 273 8.99 -1.02 -15.15
N ALA A 274 8.18 -1.91 -14.54
CA ALA A 274 8.38 -3.35 -14.63
C ALA A 274 8.30 -3.84 -16.09
N TRP A 275 7.32 -3.34 -16.85
CA TRP A 275 7.14 -3.67 -18.27
C TRP A 275 8.29 -3.16 -19.16
N ILE A 276 8.74 -1.92 -18.95
CA ILE A 276 9.92 -1.37 -19.64
C ILE A 276 11.15 -2.21 -19.34
N SER A 277 11.40 -2.46 -18.05
CA SER A 277 12.59 -3.17 -17.58
C SER A 277 12.58 -4.64 -17.97
N GLY A 278 11.39 -5.22 -18.16
CA GLY A 278 11.16 -6.55 -18.74
C GLY A 278 11.27 -6.60 -20.26
N GLY A 279 11.70 -5.53 -20.93
CA GLY A 279 11.98 -5.53 -22.37
C GLY A 279 10.77 -5.30 -23.27
N ARG A 280 9.67 -4.75 -22.72
CA ARG A 280 8.46 -4.36 -23.47
C ARG A 280 7.89 -5.52 -24.32
N PRO A 281 7.48 -6.64 -23.71
CA PRO A 281 6.70 -7.64 -24.43
C PRO A 281 5.40 -7.02 -24.94
N GLN A 282 4.95 -7.45 -26.12
CA GLN A 282 3.63 -7.14 -26.62
C GLN A 282 2.58 -7.74 -25.68
N LEU A 283 1.48 -7.03 -25.48
CA LEU A 283 0.40 -7.47 -24.58
C LEU A 283 -0.85 -7.96 -25.34
N ALA A 284 -0.82 -7.96 -26.68
CA ALA A 284 -1.98 -8.17 -27.55
C ALA A 284 -2.65 -9.56 -27.45
N ASP A 285 -1.98 -10.55 -26.83
CA ASP A 285 -2.48 -11.93 -26.73
C ASP A 285 -2.91 -12.32 -25.31
N VAL A 286 -3.01 -11.35 -24.39
CA VAL A 286 -3.55 -11.59 -23.05
C VAL A 286 -5.06 -11.45 -23.12
N ASN A 287 -5.78 -12.57 -23.10
CA ASN A 287 -7.22 -12.54 -22.91
C ASN A 287 -7.51 -12.46 -21.41
N SER A 288 -8.10 -11.36 -20.93
CA SER A 288 -8.32 -11.08 -19.49
C SER A 288 -9.21 -12.10 -18.79
N TYR A 289 -9.97 -12.91 -19.54
CA TYR A 289 -10.89 -13.93 -19.03
C TYR A 289 -10.24 -15.29 -18.80
N GLU A 290 -9.01 -15.51 -19.27
CA GLU A 290 -8.31 -16.81 -19.21
C GLU A 290 -7.00 -16.71 -18.43
N ILE A 291 -7.00 -16.09 -17.25
CA ILE A 291 -5.87 -16.24 -16.34
C ILE A 291 -5.89 -17.71 -15.88
N PRO A 292 -4.89 -18.54 -16.24
CA PRO A 292 -4.91 -19.98 -15.96
C PRO A 292 -4.64 -20.31 -14.49
N TYR A 293 -4.61 -19.30 -13.63
CA TYR A 293 -4.36 -19.39 -12.21
C TYR A 293 -5.66 -19.08 -11.48
N ALA A 294 -6.01 -19.88 -10.48
CA ALA A 294 -6.96 -19.41 -9.49
C ALA A 294 -6.36 -18.13 -8.87
N LEU A 295 -7.13 -17.04 -8.83
CA LEU A 295 -6.80 -15.84 -8.04
C LEU A 295 -6.83 -16.14 -6.53
N ASP A 296 -6.85 -17.40 -6.13
CA ASP A 296 -6.49 -17.89 -4.81
C ASP A 296 -4.97 -17.82 -4.61
N VAL A 297 -4.40 -16.63 -4.78
CA VAL A 297 -3.19 -16.31 -4.03
C VAL A 297 -3.59 -16.47 -2.56
N PRO A 298 -2.86 -17.26 -1.74
CA PRO A 298 -3.09 -17.25 -0.31
C PRO A 298 -3.03 -15.80 0.11
N PHE A 299 -4.07 -15.30 0.78
CA PHE A 299 -4.04 -13.96 1.34
C PHE A 299 -2.77 -13.84 2.17
N LEU A 300 -1.82 -13.05 1.69
CA LEU A 300 -0.52 -12.87 2.31
C LEU A 300 -0.72 -11.83 3.41
N TRP A 301 -1.02 -12.31 4.61
CA TRP A 301 -1.10 -11.44 5.77
C TRP A 301 0.17 -10.59 5.89
N PRO A 302 0.05 -9.26 6.10
CA PRO A 302 1.16 -8.49 6.63
C PRO A 302 1.69 -9.23 7.85
N SER A 303 3.00 -9.46 7.91
CA SER A 303 3.58 -10.10 9.11
C SER A 303 3.62 -9.05 10.20
N TYR A 304 2.66 -9.14 11.13
CA TYR A 304 2.67 -8.37 12.37
C TYR A 304 3.73 -8.98 13.29
N ASP A 305 4.63 -8.15 13.81
CA ASP A 305 5.73 -8.53 14.68
C ASP A 305 5.31 -8.22 16.13
N PRO A 306 4.99 -9.26 16.93
CA PRO A 306 4.55 -9.07 18.31
C PRO A 306 5.56 -8.31 19.19
N GLU A 307 6.87 -8.40 18.89
CA GLU A 307 7.90 -7.68 19.65
C GLU A 307 7.88 -6.17 19.32
N ALA A 308 7.64 -5.81 18.06
CA ALA A 308 7.51 -4.42 17.63
C ALA A 308 6.29 -3.73 18.27
N LEU A 309 5.14 -4.42 18.37
CA LEU A 309 3.96 -3.93 19.08
C LEU A 309 4.25 -3.67 20.56
N ASN A 310 4.97 -4.59 21.21
CA ASN A 310 5.29 -4.49 22.62
C ASN A 310 6.30 -3.37 22.93
N HIS A 311 7.22 -3.09 22.02
CA HIS A 311 8.10 -1.91 22.11
C HIS A 311 7.36 -0.59 21.90
N SER A 312 6.38 -0.56 20.99
CA SER A 312 5.54 0.62 20.74
C SER A 312 4.75 1.03 21.99
N ALA A 313 4.17 0.06 22.68
CA ALA A 313 3.45 0.25 23.93
C ALA A 313 4.33 0.88 25.03
N LYS A 314 5.61 0.53 25.11
CA LYS A 314 6.51 1.01 26.17
C LYS A 314 6.97 2.47 25.99
N ILE A 315 6.87 3.03 24.79
CA ILE A 315 7.46 4.34 24.45
C ILE A 315 6.40 5.48 24.49
N GLU A 316 5.13 5.19 24.77
CA GLU A 316 4.08 6.19 25.03
C GLU A 316 4.05 6.72 26.48
N LYS A 317 5.02 6.35 27.32
CA LYS A 317 5.30 6.97 28.63
C LYS A 317 6.43 7.98 28.54
#